data_AF-A0A5N6VYP5-F1
#
_entry.id   AF-A0A5N6VYP5-F1
#
_cell.length_a   1.000
_cell.length_b   1.000
_cell.length_c   1.000
_cell.angle_alpha   90.00
_cell.angle_beta   90.00
_cell.angle_gamma   90.00
#
_symmetry.space_group_name_H-M   'P 1'
#
loop_
_entity.id
_entity.type
_entity.pdbx_description
1 polymer ?
#
loop_
_entity_poly.entity_id
_entity_poly.type
_entity_poly.pdbx_seq_one_letter_code
_entity_poly.pdbx_strand_id
1 'polypeptide(L)'
;MRNTGSLTEAEKDACFCLSTLFLHCEMTSDDIALIAQSLHRLGIPVDQLDHILRYEVFPILYPNLLNPAGIWDYFAEADLITRVNGLRTHQQNVLQMVGGNMAWMILGGSVLTSWAPVKEMLRQLDQGTSSEPSSVLVEFFFSQRSPILSLSLHLLSYKALTPWNMVITKRMVARTAAMFDFHRVLFNDDSPPKSSEGIA
;
A
#
# COMPACT_ATOMS: atom_id res chain seq x y z
N MET A 1 17.50 -1.26 21.20
CA MET A 1 18.29 -1.65 20.01
C MET A 1 17.44 -2.61 19.19
N ARG A 2 16.91 -2.20 18.03
CA ARG A 2 16.24 -3.14 17.10
C ARG A 2 17.30 -3.76 16.20
N ASN A 3 17.28 -5.08 16.05
CA ASN A 3 18.18 -5.83 15.16
C ASN A 3 18.01 -5.30 13.72
N THR A 4 19.08 -4.76 13.18
CA THR A 4 19.13 -4.05 11.90
C THR A 4 19.34 -5.04 10.76
N GLY A 5 18.30 -5.28 9.96
CA GLY A 5 18.45 -5.77 8.59
C GLY A 5 17.20 -6.40 7.99
N SER A 6 16.56 -7.33 8.70
CA SER A 6 15.49 -8.17 8.14
C SER A 6 14.18 -8.05 8.91
N LEU A 7 13.06 -8.08 8.18
CA LEU A 7 11.73 -8.28 8.75
C LEU A 7 11.65 -9.62 9.50
N THR A 8 10.99 -9.60 10.66
CA THR A 8 10.49 -10.83 11.30
C THR A 8 9.32 -11.41 10.51
N GLU A 9 8.99 -12.69 10.71
CA GLU A 9 7.84 -13.31 10.02
C GLU A 9 6.53 -12.57 10.31
N ALA A 10 6.30 -12.16 11.57
CA ALA A 10 5.12 -11.39 11.94
C ALA A 10 5.08 -10.02 11.22
N GLU A 11 6.22 -9.35 11.04
CA GLU A 11 6.26 -8.09 10.29
C GLU A 11 6.05 -8.30 8.79
N LYS A 12 6.49 -9.42 8.21
CA LYS A 12 6.19 -9.77 6.81
C LYS A 12 4.69 -9.96 6.63
N ASP A 13 4.07 -10.73 7.52
CA ASP A 13 2.63 -10.96 7.52
C ASP A 13 1.85 -9.65 7.72
N ALA A 14 2.34 -8.76 8.58
CA ALA A 14 1.76 -7.43 8.75
C ALA A 14 1.89 -6.58 7.47
N CYS A 15 3.05 -6.59 6.80
CA CYS A 15 3.23 -5.89 5.53
C CYS A 15 2.23 -6.37 4.48
N PHE A 16 2.03 -7.68 4.37
CA PHE A 16 1.07 -8.28 3.46
C PHE A 16 -0.38 -7.96 3.85
N CYS A 17 -0.74 -8.03 5.12
CA CYS A 17 -2.09 -7.64 5.57
C CYS A 17 -2.35 -6.15 5.28
N LEU A 18 -1.40 -5.27 5.59
CA LEU A 18 -1.52 -3.83 5.39
C LEU A 18 -1.54 -3.44 3.91
N SER A 19 -0.91 -4.21 3.02
CA SER A 19 -0.96 -3.95 1.58
C SER A 19 -2.38 -4.10 1.02
N THR A 20 -3.22 -4.95 1.61
CA THR A 20 -4.63 -5.13 1.18
C THR A 20 -5.45 -3.85 1.26
N LEU A 21 -5.08 -2.91 2.15
CA LEU A 21 -5.69 -1.58 2.27
C LEU A 21 -5.56 -0.74 0.99
N PHE A 22 -4.57 -1.06 0.15
CA PHE A 22 -4.34 -0.37 -1.11
C PHE A 22 -5.20 -0.94 -2.23
N LEU A 23 -5.57 -2.22 -2.19
CA LEU A 23 -6.33 -2.88 -3.26
C LEU A 23 -7.82 -2.51 -3.27
N HIS A 24 -8.41 -2.31 -2.09
CA HIS A 24 -9.85 -2.15 -1.95
C HIS A 24 -10.23 -0.69 -1.79
N CYS A 25 -10.81 -0.09 -2.83
CA CYS A 25 -11.42 1.24 -2.74
C CYS A 25 -12.68 1.25 -1.88
N GLU A 26 -13.33 0.09 -1.67
CA GLU A 26 -14.53 -0.08 -0.85
C GLU A 26 -14.37 -1.32 0.03
N MET A 27 -13.85 -1.14 1.25
CA MET A 27 -13.79 -2.22 2.23
C MET A 27 -15.13 -2.39 2.93
N THR A 28 -15.62 -3.62 2.99
CA THR A 28 -16.79 -3.97 3.78
C THR A 28 -16.43 -4.11 5.27
N SER A 29 -17.42 -4.13 6.15
CA SER A 29 -17.22 -4.38 7.57
C SER A 29 -16.54 -5.73 7.85
N ASP A 30 -16.83 -6.75 7.03
CA ASP A 30 -16.23 -8.07 7.15
C ASP A 30 -14.75 -8.05 6.77
N ASP A 31 -14.38 -7.30 5.72
CA ASP A 31 -12.98 -7.10 5.32
C ASP A 31 -12.19 -6.41 6.43
N ILE A 32 -12.77 -5.35 7.01
CA ILE A 32 -12.18 -4.60 8.13
C ILE A 32 -11.97 -5.52 9.34
N ALA A 33 -12.99 -6.31 9.70
CA ALA A 33 -12.92 -7.24 10.83
C ALA A 33 -11.86 -8.31 10.60
N LEU A 34 -11.77 -8.85 9.38
CA LEU A 34 -10.79 -9.87 9.02
C LEU A 34 -9.37 -9.32 9.08
N ILE A 35 -9.11 -8.12 8.55
CA ILE A 35 -7.78 -7.49 8.60
C ILE A 35 -7.40 -7.18 10.05
N ALA A 36 -8.32 -6.62 10.84
CA ALA A 36 -8.08 -6.32 12.24
C ALA A 36 -7.75 -7.58 13.05
N GLN A 37 -8.50 -8.67 12.87
CA GLN A 37 -8.23 -9.94 13.55
C GLN A 37 -6.87 -10.53 13.14
N SER A 38 -6.55 -10.51 11.85
CA SER A 38 -5.26 -10.98 11.34
C SER A 38 -4.11 -10.18 11.97
N LEU A 39 -4.20 -8.85 11.98
CA LEU A 39 -3.17 -7.99 12.58
C LEU A 39 -3.07 -8.14 14.10
N HIS A 40 -4.20 -8.30 14.81
CA HIS A 40 -4.22 -8.52 16.26
C HIS A 40 -3.48 -9.80 16.67
N ARG A 41 -3.65 -10.89 15.90
CA ARG A 41 -2.97 -12.17 16.18
C ARG A 41 -1.46 -12.11 16.05
N LEU A 42 -0.94 -11.17 15.26
CA LEU A 42 0.51 -10.96 15.13
C LEU A 42 1.12 -10.38 16.42
N GLY A 43 0.30 -9.86 17.34
CA GLY A 43 0.76 -9.27 18.59
C GLY A 43 1.60 -8.00 18.40
N ILE A 44 1.50 -7.36 17.23
CA ILE A 44 2.24 -6.14 16.90
C ILE A 44 1.43 -4.93 17.40
N PRO A 45 2.03 -4.02 18.19
CA PRO A 45 1.34 -2.82 18.65
C PRO A 45 0.85 -1.95 17.49
N VAL A 46 -0.31 -1.31 17.66
CA VAL A 46 -0.91 -0.43 16.64
C VAL A 46 0.06 0.65 16.17
N ASP A 47 0.85 1.25 17.06
CA ASP A 47 1.86 2.27 16.71
C ASP A 47 2.95 1.71 15.78
N GLN A 48 3.32 0.44 15.95
CA GLN A 48 4.27 -0.24 15.06
C GLN A 48 3.62 -0.58 13.72
N LEU A 49 2.34 -0.95 13.70
CA LEU A 49 1.58 -1.13 12.45
C LEU A 49 1.44 0.19 11.67
N ASP A 50 1.17 1.31 12.36
CA ASP A 50 1.17 2.65 11.77
C ASP A 50 2.54 2.98 11.13
N HIS A 51 3.62 2.62 11.81
CA HIS A 51 4.97 2.80 11.30
C HIS A 51 5.23 1.97 10.03
N ILE A 52 4.91 0.67 10.06
CA ILE A 52 5.07 -0.24 8.92
C ILE A 52 4.24 0.26 7.74
N LEU A 53 2.97 0.62 7.97
CA LEU A 53 2.09 1.15 6.93
C LEU A 53 2.69 2.38 6.26
N ARG A 54 3.13 3.36 7.06
CA ARG A 54 3.60 4.66 6.55
C ARG A 54 4.98 4.60 5.88
N TYR A 55 5.92 3.88 6.47
CA TYR A 55 7.34 3.97 6.07
C TYR A 55 7.84 2.77 5.30
N GLU A 56 7.12 1.65 5.31
CA GLU A 56 7.56 0.41 4.67
C GLU A 56 6.64 0.03 3.53
N VAL A 57 5.32 -0.05 3.78
CA VAL A 57 4.33 -0.48 2.78
C VAL A 57 3.98 0.64 1.81
N PHE A 58 3.64 1.84 2.33
CA PHE A 58 3.19 2.95 1.49
C PHE A 58 4.21 3.37 0.42
N PRO A 59 5.52 3.53 0.71
CA PRO A 59 6.50 3.93 -0.30
C PRO A 59 6.59 2.98 -1.50
N ILE A 60 6.23 1.71 -1.31
CA ILE A 60 6.25 0.69 -2.36
C ILE A 60 4.96 0.73 -3.19
N LEU A 61 3.81 0.94 -2.53
CA LEU A 61 2.49 0.77 -3.15
C LEU A 61 1.83 2.08 -3.62
N TYR A 62 2.27 3.25 -3.14
CA TYR A 62 1.69 4.52 -3.58
C TYR A 62 1.79 4.76 -5.10
N PRO A 63 2.82 4.29 -5.85
CA PRO A 63 2.84 4.44 -7.30
C PRO A 63 1.66 3.75 -7.98
N ASN A 64 1.12 2.67 -7.39
CA ASN A 64 -0.06 1.98 -7.92
C ASN A 64 -1.32 2.84 -7.81
N LEU A 65 -1.42 3.70 -6.79
CA LEU A 65 -2.52 4.67 -6.65
C LEU A 65 -2.49 5.75 -7.74
N LEU A 66 -1.33 5.94 -8.39
CA LEU A 66 -1.14 6.91 -9.47
C LEU A 66 -1.26 6.29 -10.87
N ASN A 67 -1.25 4.96 -10.97
CA ASN A 67 -1.29 4.26 -12.24
C ASN A 67 -2.75 4.11 -12.73
N PRO A 68 -3.17 4.84 -13.78
CA PRO A 68 -4.53 4.76 -14.30
C PRO A 68 -4.85 3.41 -14.97
N ALA A 69 -3.84 2.61 -15.31
CA ALA A 69 -4.02 1.33 -15.99
C ALA A 69 -4.53 0.21 -15.08
N GLY A 70 -4.61 0.44 -13.76
CA GLY A 70 -5.08 -0.59 -12.81
C GLY A 70 -4.19 -1.83 -12.74
N ILE A 71 -2.97 -1.75 -13.29
CA ILE A 71 -1.97 -2.82 -13.18
C ILE A 71 -1.33 -2.69 -11.80
N TRP A 72 -1.72 -3.60 -10.91
CA TRP A 72 -1.18 -3.73 -9.56
C TRP A 72 0.12 -4.51 -9.58
N ASP A 73 1.11 -3.97 -10.27
CA ASP A 73 2.49 -4.46 -10.13
C ASP A 73 2.91 -4.28 -8.65
N TYR A 74 3.80 -5.14 -8.14
CA TYR A 74 4.33 -5.08 -6.76
C TYR A 74 3.43 -5.59 -5.63
N PHE A 75 2.29 -6.23 -5.93
CA PHE A 75 1.44 -6.83 -4.88
C PHE A 75 1.81 -8.29 -4.53
N ALA A 76 2.60 -8.97 -5.38
CA ALA A 76 3.06 -10.32 -5.06
C ALA A 76 3.83 -10.31 -3.74
N GLU A 77 3.46 -11.19 -2.80
CA GLU A 77 4.02 -11.21 -1.44
C GLU A 77 5.55 -11.24 -1.46
N ALA A 78 6.15 -12.11 -2.27
CA ALA A 78 7.60 -12.22 -2.41
C ALA A 78 8.25 -10.91 -2.87
N ASP A 79 7.62 -10.19 -3.81
CA ASP A 79 8.14 -8.92 -4.33
C ASP A 79 8.00 -7.80 -3.30
N LEU A 80 6.85 -7.73 -2.61
CA LEU A 80 6.60 -6.76 -1.55
C LEU A 80 7.63 -6.93 -0.43
N ILE A 81 7.81 -8.15 0.08
CA ILE A 81 8.76 -8.43 1.16
C ILE A 81 10.20 -8.15 0.74
N THR A 82 10.57 -8.49 -0.50
CA THR A 82 11.91 -8.19 -1.05
C THR A 82 12.16 -6.67 -1.04
N ARG A 83 11.16 -5.88 -1.46
CA ARG A 83 11.27 -4.41 -1.49
C ARG A 83 11.29 -3.80 -0.10
N VAL A 84 10.46 -4.27 0.83
CA VAL A 84 10.50 -3.78 2.23
C VAL A 84 11.85 -4.08 2.87
N ASN A 85 12.40 -5.28 2.69
CA ASN A 85 13.75 -5.59 3.15
C ASN A 85 14.80 -4.71 2.48
N GLY A 86 14.63 -4.38 1.19
CA GLY A 86 15.45 -3.39 0.49
C GLY A 86 15.42 -2.02 1.17
N LEU A 87 14.24 -1.54 1.58
CA LEU A 87 14.10 -0.26 2.30
C LEU A 87 14.74 -0.27 3.69
N ARG A 88 14.72 -1.40 4.40
CA ARG A 88 15.32 -1.53 5.74
C ARG A 88 16.85 -1.65 5.68
N THR A 89 17.38 -2.24 4.61
CA THR A 89 18.82 -2.47 4.43
C THR A 89 19.52 -1.29 3.74
N HIS A 90 18.80 -0.54 2.91
CA HIS A 90 19.34 0.62 2.21
C HIS A 90 19.03 1.90 2.99
N GLN A 91 20.04 2.74 3.23
CA GLN A 91 19.83 4.06 3.83
C GLN A 91 19.01 4.89 2.83
N GLN A 92 17.77 5.24 3.18
CA GLN A 92 16.92 6.04 2.30
C GLN A 92 17.63 7.37 1.98
N ASN A 93 17.86 7.62 0.69
CA ASN A 93 18.41 8.89 0.24
C ASN A 93 17.42 10.02 0.58
N VAL A 94 17.94 11.20 0.91
CA VAL A 94 17.13 12.37 1.32
C VAL A 94 15.99 12.65 0.33
N LEU A 95 16.25 12.47 -0.98
CA LEU A 95 15.24 12.65 -2.02
C LEU A 95 14.06 11.68 -1.90
N GLN A 96 14.32 10.40 -1.60
CA GLN A 96 13.26 9.40 -1.40
C GLN A 96 12.46 9.70 -0.14
N MET A 97 13.12 10.18 0.92
CA MET A 97 12.46 10.53 2.17
C MET A 97 11.54 11.76 2.00
N VAL A 98 12.03 12.80 1.31
CA VAL A 98 11.22 14.00 1.01
C VAL A 98 10.07 13.65 0.06
N GLY A 99 10.36 12.92 -1.02
CA GLY A 99 9.35 12.47 -1.98
C GLY A 99 8.26 11.60 -1.33
N GLY A 100 8.66 10.64 -0.49
CA GLY A 100 7.74 9.79 0.26
C GLY A 100 6.84 10.56 1.22
N ASN A 101 7.38 11.56 1.94
CA ASN A 101 6.57 12.42 2.80
C ASN A 101 5.57 13.27 2.01
N MET A 102 5.97 13.82 0.86
CA MET A 102 5.07 14.56 -0.02
C MET A 102 3.96 13.66 -0.58
N ALA A 103 4.32 12.47 -1.06
CA ALA A 103 3.36 11.48 -1.54
C ALA A 103 2.35 11.10 -0.42
N TRP A 104 2.83 10.89 0.81
CA TRP A 104 1.96 10.60 1.96
C TRP A 104 0.99 11.74 2.25
N MET A 105 1.41 13.00 2.18
CA MET A 105 0.50 14.14 2.38
C MET A 105 -0.60 14.21 1.32
N ILE A 106 -0.30 13.81 0.08
CA ILE A 106 -1.24 13.90 -1.05
C ILE A 106 -2.18 12.69 -1.08
N LEU A 107 -1.64 11.49 -0.88
CA LEU A 107 -2.33 10.20 -1.11
C LEU A 107 -2.64 9.44 0.17
N GLY A 108 -1.94 9.72 1.27
CA GLY A 108 -2.11 9.01 2.54
C GLY A 108 -3.53 9.12 3.09
N GLY A 109 -4.26 10.20 2.78
CA GLY A 109 -5.67 10.34 3.14
C GLY A 109 -6.54 9.18 2.66
N SER A 110 -6.30 8.65 1.45
CA SER A 110 -7.06 7.53 0.90
C SER A 110 -6.78 6.20 1.61
N VAL A 111 -5.54 6.01 2.08
CA VAL A 111 -5.17 4.82 2.86
C VAL A 111 -5.69 4.95 4.29
N LEU A 112 -5.62 6.15 4.87
CA LEU A 112 -6.07 6.43 6.22
C LEU A 112 -7.59 6.25 6.39
N THR A 113 -8.38 6.49 5.35
CA THR A 113 -9.83 6.24 5.39
C THR A 113 -10.15 4.75 5.59
N SER A 114 -9.38 3.85 4.97
CA SER A 114 -9.55 2.40 5.14
C SER A 114 -8.88 1.88 6.42
N TRP A 115 -7.78 2.52 6.83
CA TRP A 115 -7.04 2.13 8.02
C TRP A 115 -7.71 2.51 9.34
N ALA A 116 -8.39 3.67 9.41
CA ALA A 116 -9.00 4.14 10.65
C ALA A 116 -10.05 3.17 11.25
N PRO A 117 -10.97 2.57 10.46
CA PRO A 117 -11.88 1.53 10.96
C PRO A 117 -11.14 0.30 11.50
N VAL A 118 -10.06 -0.13 10.83
CA VAL A 118 -9.24 -1.27 11.26
C VAL A 118 -8.57 -0.96 12.60
N LYS A 119 -8.05 0.25 12.81
CA LYS A 119 -7.48 0.67 14.10
C LYS A 119 -8.49 0.67 15.23
N GLU A 120 -9.70 1.15 14.96
CA GLU A 120 -10.75 1.14 15.98
C GLU A 120 -11.14 -0.30 16.36
N MET A 121 -11.22 -1.20 15.38
CA MET A 121 -11.46 -2.62 15.64
C MET A 121 -10.30 -3.26 16.42
N LEU A 122 -9.05 -2.97 16.07
CA LEU A 122 -7.88 -3.43 16.83
C LEU A 122 -7.95 -2.98 18.30
N ARG A 123 -8.29 -1.71 18.53
CA ARG A 123 -8.45 -1.15 19.87
C ARG A 123 -9.57 -1.85 20.65
N GLN A 124 -10.66 -2.22 19.98
CA GLN A 124 -11.75 -2.99 20.59
C GLN A 124 -11.32 -4.41 20.94
N LEU A 125 -10.54 -5.07 20.08
CA LEU A 125 -9.98 -6.40 20.35
C LEU A 125 -9.02 -6.37 21.53
N ASP A 126 -8.12 -5.37 21.60
CA ASP A 126 -7.20 -5.18 22.72
C ASP A 126 -7.94 -4.94 24.05
N GLN A 127 -9.10 -4.28 24.01
CA GLN A 127 -9.96 -4.05 25.17
C GLN A 127 -10.87 -5.25 25.50
N GLY A 128 -11.10 -6.11 24.51
CA GLY A 128 -12.10 -7.17 24.51
C GLY A 128 -11.53 -8.59 24.63
N THR A 129 -10.26 -8.77 25.00
CA THR A 129 -9.60 -10.08 25.26
C THR A 129 -10.20 -10.84 26.46
N SER A 130 -11.53 -11.01 26.51
CA SER A 130 -12.26 -11.92 27.40
C SER A 130 -13.44 -12.65 26.70
N SER A 131 -13.53 -12.67 25.37
CA SER A 131 -14.38 -13.65 24.66
C SER A 131 -13.80 -13.97 23.29
N GLU A 132 -13.46 -15.25 23.08
CA GLU A 132 -12.85 -15.77 21.85
C GLU A 132 -13.65 -15.42 20.59
N PRO A 133 -12.99 -14.98 19.51
CA PRO A 133 -13.57 -15.00 18.18
C PRO A 133 -12.96 -16.12 17.31
N SER A 134 -13.85 -17.04 16.93
CA SER A 134 -13.88 -17.81 15.67
C SER A 134 -12.56 -17.91 14.89
N SER A 135 -11.73 -18.89 15.28
CA SER A 135 -10.46 -19.23 14.62
C SER A 135 -10.59 -19.58 13.12
N VAL A 136 -11.78 -20.01 12.68
CA VAL A 136 -12.04 -20.66 11.38
C VAL A 136 -11.94 -19.71 10.17
N LEU A 137 -12.41 -18.45 10.27
CA LEU A 137 -12.39 -17.52 9.12
C LEU A 137 -11.00 -16.94 8.84
N VAL A 138 -10.12 -16.96 9.84
CA VAL A 138 -8.78 -16.36 9.74
C VAL A 138 -7.74 -17.38 9.26
N GLU A 139 -7.88 -18.64 9.65
CA GLU A 139 -7.14 -19.76 9.02
C GLU A 139 -7.34 -19.77 7.50
N PHE A 140 -8.54 -19.43 7.03
CA PHE A 140 -8.83 -19.29 5.60
C PHE A 140 -8.02 -18.16 4.93
N PHE A 141 -7.82 -17.02 5.60
CA PHE A 141 -7.02 -15.92 5.07
C PHE A 141 -5.52 -16.27 4.98
N PHE A 142 -4.95 -16.93 5.99
CA PHE A 142 -3.57 -17.40 5.96
C PHE A 142 -3.36 -18.61 5.03
N SER A 143 -4.40 -19.42 4.79
CA SER A 143 -4.38 -20.57 3.89
C SER A 143 -4.50 -20.18 2.41
N GLN A 144 -5.10 -19.03 2.10
CA GLN A 144 -5.21 -18.47 0.73
C GLN A 144 -3.90 -17.85 0.20
N ARG A 145 -2.73 -18.25 0.73
CA ARG A 145 -1.37 -17.72 0.46
C ARG A 145 -0.81 -18.02 -0.96
N SER A 146 -1.68 -18.08 -2.00
CA SER A 146 -1.42 -18.08 -3.47
C SER A 146 -1.74 -19.39 -4.23
N PRO A 147 -2.10 -19.35 -5.55
CA PRO A 147 -1.91 -18.24 -6.49
C PRO A 147 -3.20 -17.55 -6.98
N ILE A 148 -3.18 -16.23 -6.87
CA ILE A 148 -4.01 -15.29 -7.64
C ILE A 148 -3.57 -15.38 -9.11
N LEU A 149 -3.98 -16.44 -9.81
CA LEU A 149 -3.98 -16.50 -11.28
C LEU A 149 -5.36 -16.90 -11.84
N SER A 150 -6.38 -17.05 -11.00
CA SER A 150 -7.72 -17.46 -11.45
C SER A 150 -8.79 -16.34 -11.41
N LEU A 151 -8.53 -15.20 -10.76
CA LEU A 151 -9.52 -14.12 -10.64
C LEU A 151 -9.41 -13.03 -11.71
N SER A 152 -8.37 -13.06 -12.54
CA SER A 152 -8.14 -12.06 -13.59
C SER A 152 -9.08 -12.16 -14.80
N LEU A 153 -9.94 -13.19 -14.89
CA LEU A 153 -10.84 -13.36 -16.04
C LEU A 153 -12.34 -13.09 -15.76
N HIS A 154 -12.75 -12.91 -14.51
CA HIS A 154 -14.18 -12.70 -14.17
C HIS A 154 -14.56 -11.25 -13.80
N LEU A 155 -13.59 -10.34 -13.60
CA LEU A 155 -13.87 -8.93 -13.29
C LEU A 155 -13.84 -8.00 -14.52
N LEU A 156 -13.66 -8.53 -15.74
CA LEU A 156 -13.79 -7.75 -16.98
C LEU A 156 -15.24 -7.60 -17.48
N SER A 157 -16.23 -8.02 -16.70
CA SER A 157 -17.64 -7.85 -17.03
C SER A 157 -18.39 -7.34 -15.80
N TYR A 158 -18.70 -6.04 -15.80
CA TYR A 158 -19.70 -5.27 -15.02
C TYR A 158 -19.07 -3.97 -14.53
N LYS A 159 -19.64 -2.77 -14.62
CA LYS A 159 -20.92 -2.25 -15.11
C LYS A 159 -20.70 -0.73 -15.29
N ALA A 160 -21.50 -0.11 -16.14
CA ALA A 160 -21.46 1.31 -16.46
C ALA A 160 -21.33 2.24 -15.22
N LEU A 161 -20.43 3.22 -15.34
CA LEU A 161 -20.13 4.25 -14.34
C LEU A 161 -21.40 5.02 -13.93
N THR A 162 -21.68 5.06 -12.62
CA THR A 162 -22.70 5.94 -12.04
C THR A 162 -22.16 7.37 -11.88
N PRO A 163 -23.02 8.40 -11.83
CA PRO A 163 -22.60 9.82 -11.79
C PRO A 163 -21.74 10.21 -10.59
N TRP A 164 -21.80 9.48 -9.48
CA TRP A 164 -21.03 9.75 -8.26
C TRP A 164 -19.55 9.38 -8.41
N ASN A 165 -19.21 8.37 -9.22
CA ASN A 165 -17.82 8.07 -9.54
C ASN A 165 -17.13 9.25 -10.23
N MET A 166 -17.85 10.02 -11.05
CA MET A 166 -17.29 11.13 -11.80
C MET A 166 -16.71 12.27 -10.93
N VAL A 167 -17.19 12.47 -9.69
CA VAL A 167 -16.67 13.54 -8.81
C VAL A 167 -15.37 13.13 -8.14
N ILE A 168 -15.24 11.87 -7.73
CA ILE A 168 -14.00 11.33 -7.15
C ILE A 168 -12.96 11.15 -8.25
N THR A 169 -13.35 10.62 -9.42
CA THR A 169 -12.44 10.51 -10.58
C THR A 169 -12.00 11.89 -11.08
N LYS A 170 -12.86 12.91 -11.11
CA LYS A 170 -12.44 14.28 -11.47
C LYS A 170 -11.47 14.90 -10.47
N ARG A 171 -11.66 14.67 -9.16
CA ARG A 171 -10.75 15.16 -8.11
C ARG A 171 -9.42 14.42 -8.10
N MET A 172 -9.42 13.11 -8.39
CA MET A 172 -8.20 12.33 -8.58
C MET A 172 -7.48 12.73 -9.87
N VAL A 173 -8.15 12.77 -11.02
CA VAL A 173 -7.56 13.14 -12.32
C VAL A 173 -6.98 14.56 -12.30
N ALA A 174 -7.64 15.54 -11.66
CA ALA A 174 -7.08 16.89 -11.51
C ALA A 174 -5.83 16.93 -10.61
N ARG A 175 -5.76 16.06 -9.58
CA ARG A 175 -4.57 15.90 -8.73
C ARG A 175 -3.44 15.14 -9.44
N THR A 176 -3.78 14.15 -10.27
CA THR A 176 -2.83 13.37 -11.07
C THR A 176 -2.18 14.22 -12.17
N ALA A 177 -2.93 15.13 -12.81
CA ALA A 177 -2.40 16.04 -13.82
C ALA A 177 -1.35 17.01 -13.26
N ALA A 178 -1.63 17.63 -12.11
CA ALA A 178 -0.67 18.50 -11.42
C ALA A 178 0.59 17.74 -10.94
N MET A 179 0.44 16.44 -10.67
CA MET A 179 1.53 15.58 -10.20
C MET A 179 2.41 15.05 -11.34
N PHE A 180 1.85 14.78 -12.52
CA PHE A 180 2.63 14.42 -13.72
C PHE A 180 3.54 15.56 -14.17
N ASP A 181 3.05 16.80 -14.11
CA ASP A 181 3.87 17.99 -14.39
C ASP A 181 4.99 18.16 -13.35
N PHE A 182 4.71 17.91 -12.07
CA PHE A 182 5.71 17.98 -11.01
C PHE A 182 6.77 16.85 -11.11
N HIS A 183 6.38 15.63 -11.47
CA HIS A 183 7.30 14.52 -11.72
C HIS A 183 8.16 14.78 -12.96
N ARG A 184 7.58 15.36 -14.03
CA ARG A 184 8.35 15.78 -15.21
C ARG A 184 9.39 16.85 -14.86
N VAL A 185 9.07 17.79 -13.99
CA VAL A 185 10.00 18.84 -13.55
C VAL A 185 11.10 18.29 -12.63
N LEU A 186 10.82 17.27 -11.82
CA LEU A 186 11.80 16.70 -10.87
C LEU A 186 12.71 15.63 -11.45
N PHE A 187 12.28 14.92 -12.50
CA PHE A 187 12.97 13.72 -13.00
C PHE A 187 13.40 13.79 -14.47
N ASN A 188 13.10 14.87 -15.18
CA ASN A 188 13.64 15.08 -16.52
C ASN A 188 14.93 15.91 -16.42
N ASP A 189 16.06 15.24 -16.62
CA ASP A 189 17.38 15.86 -16.74
C ASP A 189 17.40 16.63 -18.09
N ASP A 190 17.21 17.95 -18.03
CA ASP A 190 17.47 18.87 -19.16
C ASP A 190 18.99 18.96 -19.42
N SER A 191 19.63 17.80 -19.63
CA SER A 191 20.99 17.75 -20.13
C SER A 191 20.94 18.19 -21.60
N PRO A 192 21.57 19.33 -21.96
CA PRO A 192 21.55 19.82 -23.32
C PRO A 192 22.20 18.78 -24.25
N PRO A 193 21.73 18.67 -25.51
CA PRO A 193 22.30 17.73 -26.46
C PRO A 193 23.79 18.04 -26.63
N LYS A 194 24.64 17.04 -26.33
CA LYS A 194 26.07 17.13 -26.63
C LYS A 194 26.22 17.34 -28.13
N SER A 195 26.65 18.54 -28.50
CA SER A 195 27.07 18.88 -29.85
C SER A 195 28.19 17.93 -30.25
N SER A 196 27.91 17.01 -31.17
CA SER A 196 28.94 16.22 -31.82
C SER A 196 29.77 17.16 -32.69
N GLU A 197 30.91 17.60 -32.18
CA GLU A 197 31.97 18.20 -32.99
C GLU A 197 32.44 17.19 -34.02
N GLY A 198 32.40 17.60 -35.29
CA GLY A 198 32.88 16.82 -36.42
C GLY A 198 34.39 16.66 -36.37
N ILE A 199 34.85 15.44 -36.64
CA ILE A 199 36.24 15.15 -36.96
C ILE A 199 36.32 15.15 -38.49
N ALA A 200 37.09 16.10 -39.01
CA ALA A 200 37.58 16.14 -40.38
C ALA A 200 38.78 15.20 -40.56
#